data_AF-A0A935HEC0-F1
#
_entry.id   AF-A0A935HEC0-F1
#
_cell.length_a   1.000
_cell.length_b   1.000
_cell.length_c   1.000
_cell.angle_alpha   90.00
_cell.angle_beta   90.00
_cell.angle_gamma   90.00
#
_symmetry.space_group_name_H-M   'P 1'
#
loop_
_entity.id
_entity.type
_entity.pdbx_description
1 polymer ?
#
loop_
_entity_poly.entity_id
_entity_poly.type
_entity_poly.pdbx_seq_one_letter_code
_entity_poly.pdbx_strand_id
1 'polypeptide(L)'
;MTEVVVGAPKGDALDRMDALTMISFVWPEIESAFGRTPRKVLIVGAGDPMWRGGLSAPNSLFFHSQRPLVSENGTSPLFHELTHVVTRISGEDRSDWIAEGLAEFYSIELNWRAGGMSDVRRERVYQNLRDWGRGAKSLRTDHSSAEVTARAVVLLHELDAEIRARTNDAKDIDDVTRILKVMRKVSTLKFIAATERVLGGKSKVLATSLLK
;
A
#
# COMPACT_ATOMS: atom_id res chain seq x y z
N MET A 1 -11.47 10.29 15.51
CA MET A 1 -10.50 11.00 14.67
C MET A 1 -9.10 10.64 15.12
N THR A 2 -8.21 10.32 14.18
CA THR A 2 -6.79 10.06 14.44
C THR A 2 -6.03 11.36 14.58
N GLU A 3 -5.12 11.42 15.55
CA GLU A 3 -4.16 12.53 15.70
C GLU A 3 -2.89 12.21 14.92
N VAL A 4 -2.52 13.07 13.97
CA VAL A 4 -1.29 12.93 13.19
C VAL A 4 -0.30 14.02 13.63
N VAL A 5 0.91 13.60 14.00
CA VAL A 5 1.99 14.51 14.40
C VAL A 5 3.15 14.34 13.42
N VAL A 6 3.63 15.44 12.85
CA VAL A 6 4.82 15.45 11.99
C VAL A 6 5.89 16.32 12.64
N GLY A 7 7.04 15.72 12.94
CA GLY A 7 8.19 16.38 13.58
C GLY A 7 9.46 16.20 12.78
N ALA A 8 10.32 17.21 12.75
CA ALA A 8 11.66 17.15 12.16
C ALA A 8 12.59 18.11 12.91
N PRO A 9 13.94 17.95 12.81
CA PRO A 9 14.88 18.92 13.35
C PRO A 9 14.60 20.35 12.88
N LYS A 10 14.95 21.34 13.70
CA LYS A 10 14.78 22.75 13.33
C LYS A 10 15.66 23.07 12.11
N GLY A 11 15.06 23.63 11.06
CA GLY A 11 15.76 23.99 9.82
C GLY A 11 15.91 22.83 8.84
N ASP A 12 15.37 21.66 9.15
CA ASP A 12 15.30 20.53 8.23
C ASP A 12 14.35 20.81 7.06
N ALA A 13 14.64 20.21 5.89
CA ALA A 13 13.94 20.45 4.64
C ALA A 13 12.57 19.74 4.54
N LEU A 14 12.14 18.95 5.54
CA LEU A 14 10.83 18.31 5.47
C LEU A 14 9.72 19.38 5.50
N ASP A 15 8.95 19.45 4.42
CA ASP A 15 7.73 20.26 4.34
C ASP A 15 6.60 19.65 5.19
N ARG A 16 6.67 19.86 6.51
CA ARG A 16 5.73 19.28 7.48
C ARG A 16 4.27 19.64 7.20
N MET A 17 4.02 20.86 6.74
CA MET A 17 2.66 21.32 6.43
C MET A 17 2.13 20.67 5.17
N ASP A 18 2.97 20.41 4.18
CA ASP A 18 2.58 19.72 2.95
C ASP A 18 2.29 18.25 3.25
N ALA A 19 3.13 17.60 4.07
CA ALA A 19 2.88 16.26 4.55
C ALA A 19 1.54 16.16 5.31
N LEU A 20 1.28 17.08 6.26
CA LEU A 20 0.01 17.13 6.99
C LEU A 20 -1.18 17.36 6.07
N THR A 21 -1.06 18.31 5.13
CA THR A 21 -2.12 18.63 4.16
C THR A 21 -2.46 17.41 3.31
N MET A 22 -1.43 16.74 2.79
CA MET A 22 -1.59 15.56 1.95
C MET A 22 -2.19 14.37 2.72
N ILE A 23 -1.78 14.17 3.97
CA ILE A 23 -2.37 13.15 4.84
C ILE A 23 -3.84 13.47 5.15
N SER A 24 -4.16 14.72 5.49
CA SER A 24 -5.53 15.16 5.75
C SER A 24 -6.43 15.01 4.53
N PHE A 25 -5.89 15.31 3.34
CA PHE A 25 -6.61 15.18 2.06
C PHE A 25 -6.99 13.72 1.76
N VAL A 26 -6.09 12.78 2.02
CA VAL A 26 -6.31 11.34 1.74
C VAL A 26 -6.96 10.57 2.89
N TRP A 27 -7.00 11.13 4.10
CA TRP A 27 -7.49 10.43 5.29
C TRP A 27 -8.89 9.80 5.16
N PRO A 28 -9.88 10.46 4.51
CA PRO A 28 -11.19 9.83 4.28
C PRO A 28 -11.10 8.51 3.49
N GLU A 29 -10.20 8.44 2.50
CA GLU A 29 -9.97 7.23 1.70
C GLU A 29 -9.27 6.13 2.51
N ILE A 30 -8.40 6.50 3.44
CA ILE A 30 -7.77 5.56 4.39
C ILE A 30 -8.81 4.97 5.33
N GLU A 31 -9.72 5.79 5.87
CA GLU A 31 -10.80 5.32 6.75
C GLU A 31 -11.81 4.47 5.98
N SER A 32 -12.12 4.84 4.75
CA SER A 32 -12.93 4.04 3.83
C SER A 32 -12.29 2.68 3.59
N ALA A 33 -11.04 2.64 3.12
CA ALA A 33 -10.36 1.40 2.77
C ALA A 33 -10.11 0.50 3.98
N PHE A 34 -9.59 1.04 5.08
CA PHE A 34 -9.09 0.23 6.19
C PHE A 34 -10.02 0.15 7.40
N GLY A 35 -11.11 0.93 7.42
CA GLY A 35 -11.97 1.08 8.60
C GLY A 35 -11.22 1.71 9.77
N ARG A 36 -11.37 1.14 10.98
CA ARG A 36 -10.80 1.71 12.22
C ARG A 36 -9.30 1.99 12.13
N THR A 37 -8.90 3.25 12.24
CA THR A 37 -7.52 3.74 12.22
C THR A 37 -6.89 3.80 13.61
N PRO A 38 -5.55 3.88 13.73
CA PRO A 38 -4.86 4.16 14.99
C PRO A 38 -5.33 5.47 15.63
N ARG A 39 -5.28 5.57 16.97
CA ARG A 39 -5.62 6.84 17.64
C ARG A 39 -4.60 7.94 17.37
N LYS A 40 -3.32 7.57 17.21
CA LYS A 40 -2.21 8.48 16.97
C LYS A 40 -1.27 7.90 15.91
N VAL A 41 -0.72 8.76 15.07
CA VAL A 41 0.37 8.46 14.13
C VAL A 41 1.45 9.51 14.29
N LEU A 42 2.68 9.06 14.56
CA LEU A 42 3.87 9.93 14.63
C LEU A 42 4.72 9.78 13.37
N ILE A 43 5.00 10.88 12.70
CA ILE A 43 5.90 10.94 11.55
C ILE A 43 7.13 11.74 11.96
N VAL A 44 8.30 11.12 11.84
CA VAL A 44 9.58 11.75 12.15
C VAL A 44 10.38 11.92 10.86
N GLY A 45 10.65 13.18 10.51
CA GLY A 45 11.49 13.57 9.40
C GLY A 45 12.93 13.84 9.81
N ALA A 46 13.88 13.46 8.96
CA ALA A 46 15.23 14.01 8.99
C ALA A 46 15.94 13.78 7.65
N GLY A 47 16.81 14.72 7.27
CA GLY A 47 17.72 14.60 6.14
C GLY A 47 19.01 13.83 6.46
N ASP A 48 20.05 14.07 5.64
CA ASP A 48 21.36 13.44 5.82
C ASP A 48 21.95 13.76 7.22
N PRO A 49 22.65 12.80 7.86
CA PRO A 49 23.11 11.51 7.34
C PRO A 49 22.15 10.32 7.59
N MET A 50 20.86 10.58 7.81
CA MET A 50 19.88 9.51 8.12
C MET A 50 19.60 8.61 6.91
N TRP A 51 19.00 7.44 7.16
CA TRP A 51 18.66 6.46 6.13
C TRP A 51 17.80 7.09 5.02
N ARG A 52 18.15 6.86 3.75
CA ARG A 52 17.40 7.38 2.60
C ARG A 52 16.18 6.51 2.29
N GLY A 53 15.06 6.78 2.93
CA GLY A 53 13.82 6.02 2.72
C GLY A 53 12.68 6.41 3.64
N GLY A 54 11.61 5.63 3.57
CA GLY A 54 10.62 5.50 4.63
C GLY A 54 10.95 4.29 5.49
N LEU A 55 10.54 4.33 6.76
CA LEU A 55 10.55 3.14 7.62
C LEU A 55 9.37 3.22 8.59
N SER A 56 8.42 2.32 8.44
CA SER A 56 7.27 2.19 9.32
C SER A 56 7.55 1.34 10.57
N ALA A 57 6.88 1.70 11.66
CA ALA A 57 6.86 1.01 12.93
C ALA A 57 5.44 1.13 13.55
N PRO A 58 5.14 0.48 14.68
CA PRO A 58 3.81 0.57 15.27
C PRO A 58 3.40 2.02 15.57
N ASN A 59 2.37 2.52 14.87
CA ASN A 59 1.82 3.88 14.99
C ASN A 59 2.83 5.00 14.68
N SER A 60 3.93 4.71 13.98
CA SER A 60 4.89 5.74 13.59
C SER A 60 5.65 5.39 12.32
N LEU A 61 6.19 6.39 11.63
CA LEU A 61 7.13 6.17 10.54
C LEU A 61 8.24 7.22 10.54
N PHE A 62 9.42 6.80 10.12
CA PHE A 62 10.50 7.70 9.72
C PHE A 62 10.33 8.03 8.23
N PHE A 63 10.56 9.29 7.86
CA PHE A 63 10.48 9.75 6.47
C PHE A 63 11.68 10.65 6.15
N HIS A 64 12.56 10.22 5.25
CA HIS A 64 13.71 11.02 4.89
C HIS A 64 13.28 12.32 4.18
N SER A 65 13.80 13.46 4.62
CA SER A 65 13.28 14.78 4.22
C SER A 65 13.44 15.14 2.74
N GLN A 66 14.37 14.48 2.03
CA GLN A 66 14.53 14.63 0.58
C GLN A 66 13.65 13.66 -0.23
N ARG A 67 12.85 12.80 0.42
CA ARG A 67 11.90 11.94 -0.30
C ARG A 67 10.71 12.79 -0.74
N PRO A 68 10.29 12.68 -2.00
CA PRO A 68 9.08 13.37 -2.43
C PRO A 68 7.86 12.76 -1.72
N LEU A 69 6.88 13.58 -1.37
CA LEU A 69 5.60 13.09 -0.84
C LEU A 69 4.84 12.28 -1.90
N VAL A 70 4.93 12.69 -3.16
CA VAL A 70 4.48 11.96 -4.36
C VAL A 70 5.61 11.93 -5.38
N SER A 71 6.02 10.74 -5.80
CA SER A 71 7.09 10.51 -6.76
C SER A 71 6.64 10.74 -8.21
N GLU A 72 7.59 10.99 -9.11
CA GLU A 72 7.32 11.22 -10.54
C GLU A 72 6.65 10.01 -11.22
N ASN A 73 6.98 8.80 -10.77
CA ASN A 73 6.36 7.55 -11.22
C ASN A 73 4.88 7.42 -10.81
N GLY A 74 4.33 8.37 -10.05
CA GLY A 74 2.93 8.42 -9.62
C GLY A 74 2.65 7.73 -8.30
N THR A 75 3.62 7.09 -7.65
CA THR A 75 3.42 6.47 -6.34
C THR A 75 3.76 7.44 -5.20
N SER A 76 3.21 7.23 -4.02
CA SER A 76 3.51 8.06 -2.84
C SER A 76 4.28 7.27 -1.78
N PRO A 77 5.58 7.55 -1.58
CA PRO A 77 6.35 6.95 -0.50
C PRO A 77 5.72 7.20 0.89
N LEU A 78 5.07 8.36 1.08
CA LEU A 78 4.37 8.67 2.33
C LEU A 78 3.17 7.73 2.55
N PHE A 79 2.34 7.53 1.53
CA PHE A 79 1.16 6.67 1.63
C PHE A 79 1.51 5.18 1.68
N HIS A 80 2.61 4.77 1.06
CA HIS A 80 3.19 3.43 1.22
C HIS A 80 3.44 3.14 2.71
N GLU A 81 4.25 3.98 3.37
CA GLU A 81 4.56 3.80 4.79
C GLU A 81 3.32 3.94 5.68
N LEU A 82 2.43 4.89 5.36
CA LEU A 82 1.19 5.07 6.12
C LEU A 82 0.29 3.84 6.02
N THR A 83 0.28 3.14 4.90
CA THR A 83 -0.46 1.89 4.72
C THR A 83 0.12 0.80 5.63
N HIS A 84 1.44 0.66 5.73
CA HIS A 84 2.06 -0.23 6.72
C HIS A 84 1.68 0.13 8.16
N VAL A 85 1.71 1.42 8.51
CA VAL A 85 1.36 1.88 9.88
C VAL A 85 -0.10 1.59 10.23
N VAL A 86 -1.04 1.85 9.32
CA VAL A 86 -2.48 1.72 9.59
C VAL A 86 -2.93 0.26 9.56
N THR A 87 -2.44 -0.52 8.60
CA THR A 87 -2.84 -1.93 8.44
C THR A 87 -2.05 -2.85 9.36
N ARG A 88 -0.78 -2.55 9.63
CA ARG A 88 0.19 -3.41 10.33
C ARG A 88 0.18 -4.84 9.79
N ILE A 89 -0.07 -4.99 8.49
CA ILE A 89 0.02 -6.26 7.79
C ILE A 89 1.51 -6.55 7.56
N SER A 90 1.89 -7.80 7.77
CA SER A 90 3.23 -8.33 7.54
C SER A 90 3.11 -9.71 6.91
N GLY A 91 4.05 -10.03 6.03
CA GLY A 91 4.15 -11.35 5.41
C GLY A 91 4.72 -12.40 6.37
N GLU A 92 4.33 -13.65 6.18
CA GLU A 92 5.02 -14.82 6.72
C GLU A 92 5.10 -15.92 5.67
N ASP A 93 5.99 -16.90 5.86
CA ASP A 93 6.12 -18.01 4.91
C ASP A 93 6.35 -17.47 3.49
N ARG A 94 7.42 -16.69 3.28
CA ARG A 94 7.76 -16.08 1.97
C ARG A 94 6.63 -15.24 1.34
N SER A 95 5.78 -14.60 2.14
CA SER A 95 4.64 -13.79 1.68
C SER A 95 4.82 -12.30 1.87
N ASP A 96 6.06 -11.82 1.87
CA ASP A 96 6.36 -10.39 2.05
C ASP A 96 5.66 -9.51 0.98
N TRP A 97 5.47 -10.06 -0.22
CA TRP A 97 4.74 -9.44 -1.33
C TRP A 97 3.35 -8.92 -0.97
N ILE A 98 2.70 -9.50 0.05
CA ILE A 98 1.37 -9.07 0.50
C ILE A 98 1.46 -7.70 1.16
N ALA A 99 2.41 -7.51 2.08
CA ALA A 99 2.55 -6.26 2.81
C ALA A 99 3.05 -5.16 1.87
N GLU A 100 4.13 -5.44 1.12
CA GLU A 100 4.72 -4.50 0.17
C GLU A 100 3.79 -4.19 -1.01
N GLY A 101 3.12 -5.21 -1.56
CA GLY A 101 2.19 -5.05 -2.66
C GLY A 101 0.96 -4.24 -2.28
N LEU A 102 0.38 -4.47 -1.10
CA LEU A 102 -0.75 -3.65 -0.62
C LEU A 102 -0.29 -2.21 -0.35
N ALA A 103 0.86 -2.02 0.28
CA ALA A 103 1.39 -0.68 0.55
C ALA A 103 1.63 0.13 -0.74
N GLU A 104 2.24 -0.48 -1.75
CA GLU A 104 2.49 0.18 -3.03
C GLU A 104 1.18 0.36 -3.82
N PHE A 105 0.24 -0.59 -3.77
CA PHE A 105 -1.09 -0.46 -4.38
C PHE A 105 -1.85 0.76 -3.80
N TYR A 106 -1.92 0.86 -2.48
CA TYR A 106 -2.59 2.00 -1.82
C TYR A 106 -1.80 3.29 -1.97
N SER A 107 -0.49 3.25 -2.21
CA SER A 107 0.29 4.45 -2.54
C SER A 107 -0.17 5.14 -3.84
N ILE A 108 -0.83 4.39 -4.72
CA ILE A 108 -1.40 4.85 -5.99
C ILE A 108 -2.88 5.16 -5.80
N GLU A 109 -3.64 4.16 -5.32
CA GLU A 109 -5.09 4.21 -5.27
C GLU A 109 -5.59 5.29 -4.32
N LEU A 110 -4.97 5.50 -3.16
CA LEU A 110 -5.39 6.54 -2.23
C LEU A 110 -5.25 7.95 -2.85
N ASN A 111 -4.18 8.18 -3.60
CA ASN A 111 -3.99 9.45 -4.30
C ASN A 111 -5.01 9.65 -5.42
N TRP A 112 -5.31 8.60 -6.18
CA TRP A 112 -6.32 8.63 -7.24
C TRP A 112 -7.75 8.84 -6.68
N ARG A 113 -8.16 8.06 -5.68
CA ARG A 113 -9.49 8.13 -5.06
C ARG A 113 -9.77 9.50 -4.45
N ALA A 114 -8.76 10.13 -3.84
CA ALA A 114 -8.88 11.48 -3.30
C ALA A 114 -8.91 12.57 -4.39
N GLY A 115 -8.69 12.25 -5.67
CA GLY A 115 -8.67 13.20 -6.78
C GLY A 115 -7.31 13.84 -7.07
N GLY A 116 -6.23 13.36 -6.46
CA GLY A 116 -4.85 13.81 -6.70
C GLY A 116 -4.20 13.21 -7.95
N MET A 117 -4.89 12.30 -8.65
CA MET A 117 -4.43 11.66 -9.88
C MET A 117 -5.61 11.44 -10.84
N SER A 118 -5.42 11.71 -12.13
CA SER A 118 -6.42 11.39 -13.16
C SER A 118 -6.39 9.92 -13.56
N ASP A 119 -7.50 9.42 -14.14
CA ASP A 119 -7.58 8.04 -14.66
C ASP A 119 -6.47 7.72 -15.67
N VAL A 120 -6.18 8.66 -16.57
CA VAL A 120 -5.12 8.51 -17.59
C VAL A 120 -3.75 8.35 -16.92
N ARG A 121 -3.49 9.10 -15.85
CA ARG A 121 -2.23 8.98 -15.11
C ARG A 121 -2.17 7.67 -14.33
N ARG A 122 -3.25 7.26 -13.68
CA ARG A 122 -3.36 5.98 -12.96
C ARG A 122 -3.08 4.80 -13.88
N GLU A 123 -3.70 4.76 -15.06
CA GLU A 123 -3.45 3.66 -16.01
C GLU A 123 -2.00 3.62 -16.47
N ARG A 124 -1.37 4.79 -16.69
CA ARG A 124 0.06 4.85 -17.02
C ARG A 124 0.95 4.31 -15.90
N VAL A 125 0.62 4.56 -14.63
CA VAL A 125 1.35 3.97 -13.49
C VAL A 125 1.26 2.45 -13.54
N TYR A 126 0.06 1.89 -13.69
CA TYR A 126 -0.12 0.43 -13.78
C TYR A 126 0.58 -0.17 -14.99
N GLN A 127 0.57 0.49 -16.14
CA GLN A 127 1.32 0.04 -17.32
C GLN A 127 2.82 -0.01 -17.05
N ASN A 128 3.39 1.02 -16.42
CA ASN A 128 4.81 1.03 -16.05
C ASN A 128 5.15 -0.09 -15.06
N LEU A 129 4.27 -0.38 -14.09
CA LEU A 129 4.45 -1.48 -13.14
C LEU A 129 4.36 -2.85 -13.81
N ARG A 130 3.49 -3.02 -14.81
CA ARG A 130 3.43 -4.24 -15.64
C ARG A 130 4.75 -4.47 -16.37
N ASP A 131 5.32 -3.41 -16.94
CA ASP A 131 6.60 -3.48 -17.65
C ASP A 131 7.77 -3.75 -16.70
N TRP A 132 7.80 -3.09 -15.55
CA TRP A 132 8.84 -3.27 -14.55
C TRP A 132 8.81 -4.67 -13.93
N GLY A 133 7.65 -5.14 -13.48
CA GLY A 133 7.48 -6.43 -12.81
C GLY A 133 7.52 -7.66 -13.73
N ARG A 134 7.73 -7.50 -15.04
CA ARG A 134 7.60 -8.57 -16.05
C ARG A 134 8.59 -9.74 -15.86
N GLY A 135 9.78 -9.47 -15.31
CA GLY A 135 10.81 -10.49 -15.09
C GLY A 135 10.54 -11.36 -13.86
N ALA A 136 9.82 -10.86 -12.86
CA ALA A 136 9.47 -11.59 -11.64
C ALA A 136 8.61 -12.83 -11.93
N LYS A 137 9.18 -14.02 -11.70
CA LYS A 137 8.52 -15.31 -11.96
C LYS A 137 7.79 -15.90 -10.77
N SER A 138 8.04 -15.38 -9.57
CA SER A 138 7.34 -15.75 -8.34
C SER A 138 7.25 -14.52 -7.44
N LEU A 139 6.17 -14.45 -6.67
CA LEU A 139 5.99 -13.51 -5.56
C LEU A 139 6.41 -14.13 -4.22
N ARG A 140 6.75 -15.43 -4.21
CA ARG A 140 7.06 -16.17 -2.98
C ARG A 140 8.50 -15.91 -2.56
N THR A 141 8.78 -14.79 -1.90
CA THR A 141 10.12 -14.45 -1.39
C THR A 141 10.05 -14.03 0.08
N ASP A 142 11.16 -14.19 0.81
CA ASP A 142 11.26 -13.70 2.20
C ASP A 142 11.31 -12.17 2.26
N HIS A 143 11.88 -11.54 1.23
CA HIS A 143 11.92 -10.10 1.03
C HIS A 143 11.55 -9.77 -0.42
N SER A 144 10.64 -8.82 -0.60
CA SER A 144 10.18 -8.40 -1.92
C SER A 144 11.17 -7.39 -2.50
N SER A 145 11.74 -7.69 -3.67
CA SER A 145 12.42 -6.67 -4.46
C SER A 145 11.40 -5.70 -5.06
N ALA A 146 11.85 -4.52 -5.51
CA ALA A 146 10.96 -3.57 -6.18
C ALA A 146 10.26 -4.18 -7.41
N GLU A 147 10.92 -5.10 -8.12
CA GLU A 147 10.32 -5.84 -9.24
C GLU A 147 9.20 -6.80 -8.79
N VAL A 148 9.43 -7.51 -7.68
CA VAL A 148 8.43 -8.40 -7.06
C VAL A 148 7.24 -7.57 -6.55
N THR A 149 7.48 -6.43 -5.91
CA THR A 149 6.44 -5.51 -5.47
C THR A 149 5.64 -4.97 -6.64
N ALA A 150 6.29 -4.52 -7.73
CA ALA A 150 5.59 -4.07 -8.93
C ALA A 150 4.69 -5.18 -9.52
N ARG A 151 5.19 -6.42 -9.57
CA ARG A 151 4.40 -7.58 -10.01
C ARG A 151 3.24 -7.89 -9.08
N ALA A 152 3.41 -7.73 -7.77
CA ALA A 152 2.36 -7.90 -6.77
C ALA A 152 1.26 -6.85 -6.92
N VAL A 153 1.60 -5.58 -7.16
CA VAL A 153 0.63 -4.50 -7.36
C VAL A 153 -0.24 -4.76 -8.58
N VAL A 154 0.34 -5.26 -9.68
CA VAL A 154 -0.42 -5.65 -10.87
C VAL A 154 -1.40 -6.78 -10.55
N LEU A 155 -0.96 -7.82 -9.82
CA LEU A 155 -1.84 -8.91 -9.38
C LEU A 155 -3.00 -8.39 -8.51
N LEU A 156 -2.71 -7.46 -7.58
CA LEU A 156 -3.72 -6.87 -6.69
C LEU A 156 -4.71 -5.99 -7.46
N HIS A 157 -4.26 -5.26 -8.48
CA HIS A 157 -5.13 -4.47 -9.35
C HIS A 157 -6.06 -5.35 -10.21
N GLU A 158 -5.53 -6.43 -10.78
CA GLU A 158 -6.34 -7.42 -11.50
C GLU A 158 -7.33 -8.11 -10.54
N LEU A 159 -6.91 -8.38 -9.30
CA LEU A 159 -7.76 -8.99 -8.30
C LEU A 159 -8.90 -8.04 -7.86
N ASP A 160 -8.61 -6.76 -7.66
CA ASP A 160 -9.63 -5.74 -7.37
C ASP A 160 -10.72 -5.74 -8.45
N ALA A 161 -10.29 -5.75 -9.73
CA ALA A 161 -11.21 -5.83 -10.86
C ALA A 161 -12.05 -7.13 -10.87
N GLU A 162 -11.44 -8.29 -10.56
CA GLU A 162 -12.20 -9.55 -10.43
C GLU A 162 -13.24 -9.48 -9.30
N ILE A 163 -12.86 -8.94 -8.14
CA ILE A 163 -13.77 -8.81 -6.99
C ILE A 163 -14.95 -7.92 -7.33
N ARG A 164 -14.69 -6.73 -7.87
CA ARG A 164 -15.74 -5.80 -8.30
C ARG A 164 -16.69 -6.43 -9.31
N ALA A 165 -16.14 -7.01 -10.37
CA ALA A 165 -16.94 -7.64 -11.42
C ALA A 165 -17.81 -8.80 -10.90
N ARG A 166 -17.27 -9.63 -10.00
CA ARG A 166 -18.00 -10.77 -9.44
C ARG A 166 -19.02 -10.41 -8.37
N THR A 167 -18.90 -9.23 -7.78
CA THR A 167 -19.78 -8.77 -6.72
C THR A 167 -20.68 -7.61 -7.15
N ASN A 168 -20.71 -7.29 -8.45
CA ASN A 168 -21.42 -6.13 -9.00
C ASN A 168 -21.09 -4.84 -8.22
N ASP A 169 -19.79 -4.58 -8.04
CA ASP A 169 -19.21 -3.45 -7.31
C ASP A 169 -19.60 -3.35 -5.82
N ALA A 170 -20.25 -4.38 -5.25
CA ALA A 170 -20.60 -4.40 -3.84
C ALA A 170 -19.40 -4.62 -2.91
N LYS A 171 -18.30 -5.18 -3.44
CA LYS A 171 -17.05 -5.43 -2.72
C LYS A 171 -15.85 -5.14 -3.59
N ASP A 172 -14.71 -4.98 -2.95
CA ASP A 172 -13.44 -4.74 -3.61
C ASP A 172 -12.24 -5.26 -2.79
N ILE A 173 -11.01 -4.91 -3.21
CA ILE A 173 -9.80 -5.33 -2.50
C ILE A 173 -9.73 -4.79 -1.06
N ASP A 174 -10.45 -3.72 -0.72
CA ASP A 174 -10.47 -3.16 0.62
C ASP A 174 -11.14 -4.14 1.59
N ASP A 175 -12.17 -4.88 1.15
CA ASP A 175 -12.79 -5.93 1.95
C ASP A 175 -11.81 -7.06 2.30
N VAL A 176 -10.94 -7.41 1.36
CA VAL A 176 -9.86 -8.38 1.61
C VAL A 176 -8.88 -7.77 2.62
N THR A 177 -8.40 -6.55 2.37
CA THR A 177 -7.44 -5.85 3.24
C THR A 177 -7.94 -5.72 4.68
N ARG A 178 -9.23 -5.43 4.89
CA ARG A 178 -9.84 -5.37 6.23
C ARG A 178 -9.77 -6.70 6.96
N ILE A 179 -9.97 -7.84 6.27
CA ILE A 179 -9.81 -9.18 6.85
C ILE A 179 -8.35 -9.41 7.25
N LEU A 180 -7.41 -9.09 6.36
CA LEU A 180 -5.97 -9.29 6.59
C LEU A 180 -5.43 -8.43 7.74
N LYS A 181 -5.92 -7.19 7.85
CA LYS A 181 -5.58 -6.26 8.93
C LYS A 181 -5.92 -6.82 10.31
N VAL A 182 -6.98 -7.63 10.43
CA VAL A 182 -7.30 -8.32 11.70
C VAL A 182 -6.26 -9.41 12.00
N MET A 183 -5.79 -10.12 10.99
CA MET A 183 -4.80 -11.21 11.13
C MET A 183 -3.39 -10.71 11.44
N ARG A 184 -3.00 -9.53 10.93
CA ARG A 184 -1.67 -8.90 11.02
C ARG A 184 -0.56 -9.66 10.31
N LYS A 185 -0.38 -10.95 10.61
CA LYS A 185 0.64 -11.81 10.01
C LYS A 185 -0.01 -12.79 9.04
N VAL A 186 0.32 -12.65 7.75
CA VAL A 186 -0.44 -13.22 6.64
C VAL A 186 0.48 -14.04 5.74
N SER A 187 0.12 -15.31 5.53
CA SER A 187 0.69 -16.16 4.49
C SER A 187 -0.15 -16.10 3.22
N THR A 188 0.40 -16.55 2.10
CA THR A 188 -0.28 -16.61 0.80
C THR A 188 -1.57 -17.45 0.88
N LEU A 189 -1.57 -18.52 1.69
CA LEU A 189 -2.77 -19.32 1.93
C LEU A 189 -3.86 -18.54 2.67
N LYS A 190 -3.49 -17.77 3.71
CA LYS A 190 -4.43 -16.89 4.42
C LYS A 190 -4.99 -15.79 3.51
N PHE A 191 -4.14 -15.23 2.64
CA PHE A 191 -4.55 -14.25 1.64
C PHE A 191 -5.58 -14.83 0.66
N ILE A 192 -5.29 -15.99 0.08
CA ILE A 192 -6.21 -16.68 -0.83
C ILE A 192 -7.54 -16.95 -0.13
N ALA A 193 -7.52 -17.52 1.08
CA ALA A 193 -8.73 -17.82 1.83
C ALA A 193 -9.56 -16.57 2.16
N ALA A 194 -8.92 -15.45 2.51
CA ALA A 194 -9.60 -14.18 2.75
C ALA A 194 -10.28 -13.66 1.46
N THR A 195 -9.57 -13.71 0.33
CA THR A 195 -10.10 -13.33 -0.98
C THR A 195 -11.27 -14.20 -1.41
N GLU A 196 -11.16 -15.53 -1.26
CA GLU A 196 -12.23 -16.46 -1.62
C GLU A 196 -13.48 -16.26 -0.76
N ARG A 197 -13.31 -15.90 0.52
CA ARG A 197 -14.42 -15.51 1.40
C ARG A 197 -15.13 -14.23 0.91
N VAL A 198 -14.37 -13.26 0.41
CA VAL A 198 -14.94 -12.02 -0.16
C VAL A 198 -15.71 -12.33 -1.44
N LEU A 199 -15.11 -13.12 -2.34
CA LEU A 199 -15.66 -13.53 -3.64
C LEU A 199 -16.81 -14.55 -3.57
N GLY A 200 -16.93 -15.30 -2.49
CA GLY A 200 -17.82 -16.47 -2.40
C GLY A 200 -17.35 -17.67 -3.24
N GLY A 201 -16.04 -17.78 -3.50
CA GLY A 201 -15.45 -18.89 -4.26
C GLY A 201 -14.04 -18.58 -4.77
N LYS A 202 -13.45 -19.54 -5.50
CA LYS A 202 -12.07 -19.44 -6.01
C LYS A 202 -11.86 -18.21 -6.91
N SER A 203 -10.72 -17.55 -6.77
CA SER A 203 -10.29 -16.46 -7.67
C SER A 203 -9.59 -17.02 -8.90
N LYS A 204 -9.91 -16.48 -10.08
CA LYS A 204 -9.19 -16.76 -11.33
C LYS A 204 -7.83 -16.07 -11.34
N VAL A 205 -7.75 -14.84 -10.83
CA VAL A 205 -6.51 -14.06 -10.77
C VAL A 205 -5.48 -14.76 -9.87
N LEU A 206 -5.90 -15.30 -8.73
CA LEU A 206 -5.01 -16.02 -7.81
C LEU A 206 -4.67 -17.44 -8.26
N ALA A 207 -5.29 -17.97 -9.31
CA ALA A 207 -4.93 -19.24 -9.94
C ALA A 207 -3.69 -19.10 -10.84
N THR A 208 -2.64 -18.47 -10.31
CA THR A 208 -1.41 -18.10 -11.03
C THR A 208 -0.19 -18.89 -10.53
N SER A 209 0.80 -19.10 -11.40
CA SER A 209 2.08 -19.70 -10.99
C SER A 209 2.91 -18.80 -10.09
N LEU A 210 2.64 -17.50 -10.05
CA LEU A 210 3.41 -16.55 -9.23
C LEU A 210 3.32 -16.84 -7.72
N LEU A 211 2.25 -17.52 -7.28
CA LEU A 211 1.98 -17.82 -5.87
C LEU A 211 2.45 -19.21 -5.43
N LYS A 212 3.13 -19.95 -6.32
CA LYS A 212 3.68 -21.28 -6.06
C LYS A 212 5.12 -21.21 -5.54
#